data_AF-A0A536ZXB9-F1
#
_entry.id   AF-A0A536ZXB9-F1
#
_cell.length_a   1.000
_cell.length_b   1.000
_cell.length_c   1.000
_cell.angle_alpha   90.00
_cell.angle_beta   90.00
_cell.angle_gamma   90.00
#
_symmetry.space_group_name_H-M   'P 1'
#
loop_
_entity.id
_entity.type
_entity.pdbx_description
1 polymer ?
#
loop_
_entity_poly.entity_id
_entity_poly.type
_entity_poly.pdbx_seq_one_letter_code
_entity_poly.pdbx_strand_id
1 'polypeptide(L)'
;MIGYLALGLAFLASVILSGCGGGGGFELPAGFVKVIPVPGVTTGTNFSFDISAVDGAKGRMYFTDRNNKSVDVIDIPTNTFLKQITGGFAGCNTGPTCVGANNDKSGPDGLNLITGTTLSYVGAIQCSQFGP
;
A
#
# COMPACT_ATOMS: atom_id res chain seq x y z
N MET A 1 27.05 -2.49 -55.83
CA MET A 1 26.63 -3.47 -54.79
C MET A 1 26.63 -2.93 -53.36
N ILE A 2 27.05 -1.67 -53.11
CA ILE A 2 27.12 -1.10 -51.76
C ILE A 2 25.77 -0.49 -51.28
N GLY A 3 24.91 -0.03 -52.20
CA GLY A 3 23.62 0.59 -51.86
C GLY A 3 22.56 -0.37 -51.29
N TYR A 4 22.57 -1.64 -51.69
CA TYR A 4 21.61 -2.65 -51.21
C TYR A 4 21.93 -3.13 -49.79
N LEU A 5 23.19 -3.05 -49.36
CA LEU A 5 23.63 -3.46 -48.02
C LEU A 5 23.20 -2.44 -46.95
N ALA A 6 23.24 -1.15 -47.29
CA ALA A 6 22.78 -0.06 -46.41
C ALA A 6 21.25 -0.05 -46.25
N LEU A 7 20.50 -0.35 -47.31
CA LEU A 7 19.04 -0.44 -47.26
C LEU A 7 18.55 -1.66 -46.46
N GLY A 8 19.25 -2.79 -46.55
CA GLY A 8 18.94 -4.01 -45.80
C GLY A 8 19.18 -3.88 -44.29
N LEU A 9 20.23 -3.16 -43.88
CA LEU A 9 20.52 -2.91 -42.46
C LEU A 9 19.47 -1.99 -41.81
N ALA A 10 18.99 -0.98 -42.55
CA ALA A 10 17.95 -0.08 -42.06
C ALA A 10 16.59 -0.78 -41.88
N PHE A 11 16.24 -1.72 -42.77
CA PHE A 11 15.03 -2.52 -42.64
C PHE A 11 15.08 -3.45 -41.42
N LEU A 12 16.22 -4.08 -41.14
CA LEU A 12 16.38 -4.93 -39.94
C LEU A 12 16.32 -4.11 -38.64
N ALA A 13 16.92 -2.93 -38.59
CA ALA A 13 16.89 -2.07 -37.41
C ALA A 13 15.46 -1.58 -37.05
N SER A 14 14.60 -1.43 -38.07
CA SER A 14 13.21 -1.00 -37.91
C SER A 14 12.32 -2.06 -37.26
N VAL A 15 12.61 -3.34 -37.52
CA VAL A 15 11.84 -4.47 -36.96
C VAL A 15 12.17 -4.68 -35.47
N ILE A 16 13.41 -4.40 -35.05
CA ILE A 16 13.86 -4.59 -33.66
C ILE A 16 13.22 -3.57 -32.70
N LEU A 17 12.81 -2.39 -33.19
CA LEU A 17 12.20 -1.34 -32.35
C LEU A 17 10.68 -1.46 -32.17
N SER A 18 10.03 -2.46 -32.80
CA SER A 18 8.56 -2.61 -32.77
C SER A 18 8.01 -3.42 -31.59
N GLY A 19 8.86 -3.80 -30.63
CA GLY A 19 8.52 -4.73 -29.54
C GLY A 19 8.17 -4.12 -28.17
N CYS A 20 7.86 -2.84 -28.05
CA CYS A 20 7.42 -2.26 -26.78
C CYS A 20 6.25 -1.29 -27.00
N GLY A 21 5.09 -1.86 -27.33
CA GLY A 21 3.85 -1.12 -27.51
C GLY A 21 2.68 -1.90 -26.93
N GLY A 22 2.11 -1.36 -25.86
CA GLY A 22 0.80 -1.74 -25.36
C GLY A 22 0.83 -2.85 -24.30
N GLY A 23 0.85 -2.45 -23.03
CA GLY A 23 0.44 -3.31 -21.93
C GLY A 23 -0.98 -3.78 -22.21
N GLY A 24 -1.12 -5.02 -22.64
CA GLY A 24 -2.37 -5.74 -22.56
C GLY A 24 -2.69 -5.89 -21.08
N GLY A 25 -3.40 -4.90 -20.53
CA GLY A 25 -4.06 -5.05 -19.25
C GLY A 25 -4.98 -6.25 -19.40
N PHE A 26 -4.58 -7.38 -18.85
CA PHE A 26 -5.54 -8.42 -18.50
C PHE A 26 -6.43 -7.75 -17.46
N GLU A 27 -7.52 -7.12 -17.90
CA GLU A 27 -8.60 -6.73 -17.01
C GLU A 27 -9.20 -8.05 -16.52
N LEU A 28 -8.61 -8.59 -15.46
CA LEU A 28 -9.29 -9.53 -14.60
C LEU A 28 -10.65 -8.88 -14.28
N PRO A 29 -11.78 -9.57 -14.47
CA PRO A 29 -13.07 -9.00 -14.12
C PRO A 29 -12.97 -8.50 -12.67
N ALA A 30 -13.22 -7.21 -12.47
CA ALA A 30 -13.23 -6.61 -11.15
C ALA A 30 -14.16 -7.45 -10.27
N GLY A 31 -13.57 -8.18 -9.34
CA GLY A 31 -14.23 -9.27 -8.65
C GLY A 31 -13.64 -9.45 -7.28
N PHE A 32 -14.48 -9.89 -6.35
CA PHE A 32 -14.02 -10.25 -5.03
C PHE A 32 -13.03 -11.43 -5.15
N VAL A 33 -11.78 -11.19 -4.76
CA VAL A 33 -10.72 -12.21 -4.85
C VAL A 33 -10.63 -13.02 -3.57
N LYS A 34 -10.56 -12.34 -2.41
CA LYS A 34 -10.31 -12.99 -1.11
C LYS A 34 -10.63 -12.05 0.06
N VAL A 35 -11.10 -12.61 1.17
CA VAL A 35 -11.09 -11.92 2.48
C VAL A 35 -9.75 -12.20 3.13
N ILE A 36 -9.03 -11.14 3.51
CA ILE A 36 -7.79 -11.24 4.29
C ILE A 36 -8.11 -10.84 5.73
N PRO A 37 -7.97 -11.74 6.72
CA PRO A 37 -8.22 -11.38 8.11
C PRO A 37 -7.13 -10.43 8.62
N VAL A 38 -7.55 -9.36 9.28
CA VAL A 38 -6.65 -8.44 10.00
C VAL A 38 -6.57 -8.91 11.45
N PRO A 39 -5.38 -9.24 11.98
CA PRO A 39 -5.22 -9.63 13.37
C PRO A 39 -5.80 -8.57 14.32
N GLY A 40 -6.49 -8.97 15.39
CA GLY A 40 -7.09 -8.03 16.35
C GLY A 40 -8.42 -7.39 15.91
N VAL A 41 -8.88 -7.64 14.68
CA VAL A 41 -10.20 -7.22 14.18
C VAL A 41 -11.10 -8.43 14.05
N THR A 42 -12.25 -8.41 14.71
CA THR A 42 -13.22 -9.51 14.71
C THR A 42 -14.62 -9.01 14.33
N THR A 43 -15.56 -9.94 14.17
CA THR A 43 -16.97 -9.58 13.93
C THR A 43 -17.48 -8.68 15.06
N GLY A 44 -18.02 -7.51 14.69
CA GLY A 44 -18.51 -6.51 15.64
C GLY A 44 -17.47 -5.48 16.07
N THR A 45 -16.19 -5.64 15.71
CA THR A 45 -15.21 -4.56 15.83
C THR A 45 -15.60 -3.42 14.90
N ASN A 46 -15.74 -2.21 15.43
CA ASN A 46 -15.82 -1.02 14.60
C ASN A 46 -14.42 -0.71 14.07
N PHE A 47 -14.17 -1.10 12.82
CA PHE A 47 -12.87 -0.95 12.19
C PHE A 47 -12.62 0.52 11.84
N SER A 48 -11.51 1.05 12.33
CA SER A 48 -11.10 2.45 12.19
C SER A 48 -9.71 2.52 11.57
N PHE A 49 -9.67 3.04 10.35
CA PHE A 49 -8.44 3.35 9.63
C PHE A 49 -8.56 4.75 9.03
N ASP A 50 -7.44 5.33 8.61
CA ASP A 50 -7.44 6.66 7.99
C ASP A 50 -7.07 6.61 6.51
N ILE A 51 -5.91 6.04 6.18
CA ILE A 51 -5.38 6.05 4.83
C ILE A 51 -4.63 4.75 4.51
N SER A 52 -4.64 4.40 3.23
CA SER A 52 -3.86 3.30 2.67
C SER A 52 -2.99 3.77 1.51
N ALA A 53 -1.85 3.12 1.33
CA ALA A 53 -0.94 3.37 0.21
C ALA A 53 -0.38 2.04 -0.32
N VAL A 54 -0.08 2.00 -1.62
CA VAL A 54 0.47 0.83 -2.30
C VAL A 54 1.92 1.11 -2.71
N ASP A 55 2.84 0.25 -2.28
CA ASP A 55 4.18 0.17 -2.84
C ASP A 55 4.17 -0.82 -4.01
N GLY A 56 3.98 -0.29 -5.22
CA GLY A 56 3.96 -1.08 -6.44
C GLY A 56 5.29 -1.77 -6.78
N ALA A 57 6.42 -1.24 -6.30
CA ALA A 57 7.73 -1.87 -6.53
C ALA A 57 7.94 -3.10 -5.65
N LYS A 58 7.25 -3.18 -4.51
CA LYS A 58 7.30 -4.33 -3.59
C LYS A 58 6.07 -5.22 -3.63
N GLY A 59 5.01 -4.81 -4.32
CA GLY A 59 3.73 -5.51 -4.32
C GLY A 59 3.07 -5.52 -2.94
N ARG A 60 3.14 -4.40 -2.20
CA ARG A 60 2.63 -4.32 -0.83
C ARG A 60 1.60 -3.21 -0.68
N MET A 61 0.53 -3.50 0.04
CA MET A 61 -0.40 -2.48 0.51
C MET A 61 -0.14 -2.23 1.99
N TYR A 62 -0.17 -0.96 2.38
CA TYR A 62 -0.02 -0.50 3.74
C TYR A 62 -1.25 0.32 4.11
N PHE A 63 -1.77 0.16 5.32
CA PHE A 63 -2.86 1.03 5.81
C PHE A 63 -2.72 1.31 7.31
N THR A 64 -3.24 2.46 7.74
CA THR A 64 -3.16 2.91 9.13
C THR A 64 -4.28 2.29 9.96
N ASP A 65 -3.97 1.33 10.83
CA ASP A 65 -4.95 0.65 11.69
C ASP A 65 -4.95 1.27 13.10
N ARG A 66 -6.03 1.99 13.44
CA ARG A 66 -6.19 2.62 14.76
C ARG A 66 -6.64 1.62 15.82
N ASN A 67 -7.32 0.53 15.45
CA ASN A 67 -7.71 -0.54 16.37
C ASN A 67 -6.46 -1.22 16.93
N ASN A 68 -5.47 -1.46 16.07
CA ASN A 68 -4.24 -2.18 16.41
C ASN A 68 -3.06 -1.28 16.74
N LYS A 69 -3.21 0.05 16.64
CA LYS A 69 -2.13 1.02 16.87
C LYS A 69 -0.93 0.71 15.98
N SER A 70 -1.19 0.47 14.69
CA SER A 70 -0.19 -0.01 13.75
C SER A 70 -0.40 0.50 12.33
N VAL A 71 0.65 0.39 11.51
CA VAL A 71 0.51 0.34 10.06
C VAL A 71 0.55 -1.12 9.65
N ASP A 72 -0.54 -1.60 9.08
CA ASP A 72 -0.73 -2.98 8.70
C ASP A 72 -0.31 -3.19 7.25
N VAL A 73 0.35 -4.32 6.99
CA VAL A 73 0.97 -4.61 5.70
C VAL A 73 0.38 -5.87 5.09
N ILE A 74 -0.10 -5.76 3.86
CA ILE A 74 -0.61 -6.86 3.05
C ILE A 74 0.36 -7.12 1.89
N ASP A 75 0.65 -8.40 1.65
CA ASP A 75 1.28 -8.86 0.42
C ASP A 75 0.21 -9.03 -0.65
N ILE A 76 0.29 -8.21 -1.69
CA ILE A 76 -0.69 -8.21 -2.79
C ILE A 76 -0.53 -9.47 -3.65
N PRO A 77 0.68 -9.91 -4.07
CA PRO A 77 0.84 -11.10 -4.91
C PRO A 77 0.24 -12.37 -4.30
N THR A 78 0.42 -12.58 -2.99
CA THR A 78 -0.05 -13.78 -2.30
C THR A 78 -1.40 -13.59 -1.60
N ASN A 79 -1.93 -12.35 -1.58
CA ASN A 79 -3.13 -11.98 -0.83
C ASN A 79 -3.06 -12.43 0.63
N THR A 80 -1.99 -12.04 1.33
CA THR A 80 -1.73 -12.44 2.72
C THR A 80 -1.42 -11.24 3.61
N PHE A 81 -1.82 -11.35 4.87
CA PHE A 81 -1.39 -10.41 5.89
C PHE A 81 0.08 -10.68 6.23
N LEU A 82 0.93 -9.66 6.13
CA LEU A 82 2.36 -9.81 6.41
C LEU A 82 2.71 -9.50 7.85
N LYS A 83 2.36 -8.28 8.31
CA LYS A 83 2.77 -7.78 9.63
C LYS A 83 2.07 -6.50 10.02
N GLN A 84 2.17 -6.20 11.32
CA GLN A 84 1.83 -4.92 11.93
C GLN A 84 3.14 -4.17 12.23
N ILE A 85 3.22 -2.91 11.81
CA ILE A 85 4.33 -2.01 12.16
C ILE A 85 3.83 -1.09 13.27
N THR A 86 4.39 -1.22 14.46
CA THR A 86 4.03 -0.41 15.62
C THR A 86 5.07 0.68 15.88
N GLY A 87 4.65 1.78 16.50
CA GLY A 87 5.51 2.95 16.70
C GLY A 87 5.05 3.92 17.78
N GLY A 88 4.27 3.46 18.76
CA GLY A 88 3.73 4.31 19.82
C GLY A 88 2.51 5.15 19.41
N PHE A 89 1.75 4.69 18.42
CA PHE A 89 0.55 5.37 17.94
C PHE A 89 -0.55 5.38 19.02
N ALA A 90 -1.29 6.48 19.14
CA ALA A 90 -2.38 6.62 20.10
C ALA A 90 -3.46 5.52 19.97
N GLY A 91 -3.68 5.04 18.75
CA GLY A 91 -4.81 4.18 18.41
C GLY A 91 -6.12 4.94 18.37
N CYS A 92 -7.21 4.21 18.58
CA CYS A 92 -8.53 4.77 18.84
C CYS A 92 -8.57 5.46 20.21
N ASN A 93 -8.33 6.77 20.23
CA ASN A 93 -8.30 7.57 21.46
C ASN A 93 -9.69 8.13 21.82
N THR A 94 -10.74 7.37 21.55
CA THR A 94 -12.13 7.69 21.91
C THR A 94 -12.81 6.57 22.69
N GLY A 95 -12.05 5.51 23.00
CA GLY A 95 -12.52 4.35 23.74
C GLY A 95 -12.30 3.04 22.97
N PRO A 96 -12.57 1.89 23.63
CA PRO A 96 -12.27 0.56 23.08
C PRO A 96 -13.10 0.21 21.84
N THR A 97 -14.22 0.90 21.63
CA THR A 97 -15.11 0.68 20.48
C THR A 97 -14.73 1.52 19.26
N CYS A 98 -13.70 2.38 19.35
CA CYS A 98 -13.28 3.29 18.27
C CYS A 98 -14.38 4.22 17.71
N VAL A 99 -15.54 4.31 18.36
CA VAL A 99 -16.62 5.21 17.92
C VAL A 99 -16.17 6.65 18.12
N GLY A 100 -16.30 7.47 17.07
CA GLY A 100 -15.89 8.88 17.11
C GLY A 100 -14.38 9.12 16.95
N ALA A 101 -13.59 8.08 16.66
CA ALA A 101 -12.17 8.23 16.34
C ALA A 101 -11.98 9.25 15.22
N ASN A 102 -11.07 10.19 15.42
CA ASN A 102 -10.80 11.30 14.52
C ASN A 102 -9.31 11.63 14.53
N ASN A 103 -8.88 12.38 13.52
CA ASN A 103 -7.46 12.63 13.25
C ASN A 103 -6.83 13.55 14.31
N ASP A 104 -7.62 14.34 15.05
CA ASP A 104 -7.08 15.22 16.10
C ASP A 104 -6.61 14.44 17.35
N LYS A 105 -7.14 13.22 17.56
CA LYS A 105 -6.90 12.45 18.78
C LYS A 105 -6.40 11.03 18.54
N SER A 106 -6.72 10.47 17.38
CA SER A 106 -6.50 9.05 17.08
C SER A 106 -5.50 8.89 15.94
N GLY A 107 -4.61 7.92 16.09
CA GLY A 107 -3.58 7.64 15.09
C GLY A 107 -3.21 6.16 15.05
N PRO A 108 -2.53 5.68 14.00
CA PRO A 108 -1.93 6.49 12.94
C PRO A 108 -2.97 7.11 11.99
N ASP A 109 -2.67 8.29 11.46
CA ASP A 109 -3.58 9.18 10.72
C ASP A 109 -2.89 9.88 9.54
N GLY A 110 -1.80 9.29 9.05
CA GLY A 110 -1.15 9.67 7.82
C GLY A 110 -0.15 8.62 7.40
N LEU A 111 0.08 8.49 6.09
CA LEU A 111 1.04 7.53 5.55
C LEU A 111 1.66 8.06 4.27
N ASN A 112 2.99 8.14 4.25
CA ASN A 112 3.76 8.48 3.06
C ASN A 112 4.85 7.41 2.85
N LEU A 113 4.68 6.62 1.79
CA LEU A 113 5.62 5.56 1.41
C LEU A 113 6.65 6.10 0.43
N ILE A 114 7.92 5.79 0.65
CA ILE A 114 8.95 5.96 -0.38
C ILE A 114 9.07 4.63 -1.13
N THR A 115 8.28 4.49 -2.19
CA THR A 115 8.13 3.28 -3.02
C THR A 115 9.47 2.64 -3.37
N GLY A 116 9.58 1.32 -3.24
CA GLY A 116 10.81 0.58 -3.50
C GLY A 116 11.84 0.61 -2.37
N THR A 117 11.67 1.48 -1.35
CA THR A 117 12.59 1.58 -0.21
C THR A 117 11.96 1.05 1.08
N THR A 118 12.76 0.87 2.13
CA THR A 118 12.26 0.51 3.48
C THR A 118 11.80 1.70 4.30
N LEU A 119 11.81 2.91 3.72
CA LEU A 119 11.49 4.14 4.42
C LEU A 119 10.02 4.52 4.21
N SER A 120 9.35 4.82 5.31
CA SER A 120 7.98 5.33 5.32
C SER A 120 7.82 6.34 6.45
N TYR A 121 7.05 7.40 6.20
CA TYR A 121 6.65 8.36 7.21
C TYR A 121 5.19 8.12 7.58
N VAL A 122 4.90 8.17 8.88
CA VAL A 122 3.56 7.91 9.41
C VAL A 122 3.16 9.11 10.26
N GLY A 123 2.03 9.72 9.91
CA GLY A 123 1.39 10.74 10.75
C GLY A 123 0.78 10.05 11.96
N ALA A 124 1.01 10.62 13.14
CA ALA A 124 0.42 10.10 14.37
C ALA A 124 0.30 11.18 15.45
N ILE A 125 -0.76 11.06 16.24
CA ILE A 125 -0.83 11.65 17.58
C ILE A 125 -0.01 10.76 18.54
N GLN A 126 0.99 11.33 19.20
CA GLN A 126 1.78 10.62 20.23
C GLN A 126 1.06 10.64 21.59
N CYS A 127 1.12 9.53 22.34
CA CYS A 127 0.67 9.47 23.74
C CYS A 127 1.79 9.76 24.76
N SER A 128 2.94 10.32 24.37
CA SER A 128 3.92 10.84 25.33
C SER A 128 3.79 12.35 25.45
N GLN A 129 3.40 12.80 26.65
CA GLN A 129 3.27 14.18 27.15
C GLN A 129 1.85 14.78 27.09
N PHE A 130 1.10 14.65 28.19
CA PHE A 130 0.56 15.77 28.97
C PHE A 130 0.06 15.19 30.31
N GLY A 131 1.02 14.85 31.19
CA GLY A 131 0.77 15.01 32.62
C GLY A 131 0.90 16.50 32.96
N PRO A 132 0.20 17.01 33.99
CA PRO A 132 0.30 18.41 34.40
C PRO A 132 1.74 18.84 34.69
#